data_AF-A0AAE1LD53-F1
#
_entry.id   AF-A0AAE1LD53-F1
#
_cell.length_a   1.000
_cell.length_b   1.000
_cell.length_c   1.000
_cell.angle_alpha   90.00
_cell.angle_beta   90.00
_cell.angle_gamma   90.00
#
_symmetry.space_group_name_H-M   'P 1'
#
loop_
_entity.id
_entity.type
_entity.pdbx_description
1 polymer ?
#
loop_
_entity_poly.entity_id
_entity_poly.type
_entity_poly.pdbx_seq_one_letter_code
_entity_poly.pdbx_strand_id
1 'polypeptide(L)'
;MISSPYQREELSYFTDNKVLIDSTHGTNSYDFQLTTVETVDSAGVGVPVGYCISNHVTKDFMKQYFRILKDNIKKASPSTKVFSPPFCFEKA
;
A
#
# COMPACT_ATOMS: atom_id res chain seq x y z
N MET A 1 -7.27 1.03 -5.07
CA MET A 1 -7.71 0.20 -6.22
C MET A 1 -6.68 -0.90 -6.44
N ILE A 2 -7.11 -2.16 -6.64
CA ILE A 2 -6.24 -3.26 -7.11
C ILE A 2 -6.60 -3.49 -8.58
N SER A 3 -5.65 -3.35 -9.50
CA SER A 3 -5.95 -3.15 -10.93
C SER A 3 -6.01 -4.44 -11.74
N SER A 4 -5.17 -5.45 -11.45
CA SER A 4 -5.13 -6.70 -12.23
C SER A 4 -5.29 -7.97 -11.38
N PRO A 5 -5.70 -9.11 -12.00
CA PRO A 5 -5.70 -10.42 -11.34
C PRO A 5 -4.32 -10.81 -10.79
N TYR A 6 -3.25 -10.50 -11.54
CA TYR A 6 -1.86 -10.70 -11.10
C TYR A 6 -1.54 -9.90 -9.82
N GLN A 7 -1.91 -8.62 -9.76
CA GLN A 7 -1.70 -7.81 -8.56
C GLN A 7 -2.49 -8.35 -7.35
N ARG A 8 -3.67 -8.96 -7.57
CA ARG A 8 -4.42 -9.62 -6.49
C ARG A 8 -3.74 -10.90 -6.02
N GLU A 9 -3.16 -11.66 -6.95
CA GLU A 9 -2.42 -12.87 -6.67
C GLU A 9 -1.13 -12.56 -5.89
N GLU A 10 -0.35 -11.59 -6.33
CA GLU A 10 0.83 -11.10 -5.59
C GLU A 10 0.45 -10.56 -4.20
N LEU A 11 -0.70 -9.87 -4.09
CA LEU A 11 -1.25 -9.42 -2.82
C LEU A 11 -1.69 -10.58 -1.89
N SER A 12 -1.88 -11.80 -2.41
CA SER A 12 -2.18 -12.98 -1.59
C SER A 12 -0.92 -13.69 -1.06
N TYR A 13 0.20 -13.64 -1.80
CA TYR A 13 1.52 -14.10 -1.35
C TYR A 13 2.27 -13.08 -0.46
N PHE A 14 1.75 -11.85 -0.43
CA PHE A 14 2.24 -10.65 0.24
C PHE A 14 2.39 -10.72 1.76
N THR A 15 1.64 -11.59 2.46
CA THR A 15 1.58 -11.48 3.93
C THR A 15 2.89 -11.82 4.61
N ASP A 16 3.80 -12.55 3.97
CA ASP A 16 4.90 -13.19 4.72
C ASP A 16 6.26 -12.49 4.57
N ASN A 17 6.40 -11.50 3.66
CA ASN A 17 7.71 -11.00 3.24
C ASN A 17 7.94 -9.49 3.45
N LYS A 18 7.55 -8.64 2.50
CA LYS A 18 7.90 -7.21 2.48
C LYS A 18 6.79 -6.40 1.82
N VAL A 19 6.43 -5.31 2.46
CA VAL A 19 5.47 -4.31 1.96
C VAL A 19 6.19 -2.98 1.88
N LEU A 20 6.12 -2.31 0.74
CA LEU A 20 6.57 -0.93 0.58
C LEU A 20 5.34 -0.03 0.45
N ILE A 21 5.34 1.07 1.19
CA ILE A 21 4.31 2.10 1.10
C ILE A 21 5.04 3.40 0.82
N ASP A 22 4.75 4.00 -0.32
CA ASP A 22 5.32 5.27 -0.72
C ASP A 22 4.23 6.28 -1.03
N SER A 23 4.55 7.55 -0.78
CA SER A 23 3.68 8.68 -1.01
C SER A 23 4.33 9.69 -1.94
N THR A 24 3.71 9.92 -3.08
CA THR A 24 4.14 10.95 -4.03
C THR A 24 3.31 12.21 -3.82
N HIS A 25 3.96 13.27 -3.34
CA HIS A 25 3.40 14.61 -3.19
C HIS A 25 3.55 15.44 -4.48
N GLY A 26 2.73 16.46 -4.67
CA GLY A 26 2.87 17.40 -5.80
C GLY A 26 2.51 16.82 -7.17
N THR A 27 1.82 15.68 -7.20
CA THR A 27 1.48 14.97 -8.44
C THR A 27 0.47 15.73 -9.31
N ASN A 28 -0.29 16.67 -8.71
CA ASN A 28 -1.21 17.54 -9.45
C ASN A 28 -1.40 18.91 -8.77
N SER A 29 -2.04 19.83 -9.51
CA SER A 29 -2.35 21.20 -9.06
C SER A 29 -3.41 21.29 -7.95
N TYR A 30 -4.00 20.16 -7.56
CA TYR A 30 -5.08 20.08 -6.57
C TYR A 30 -4.61 19.47 -5.25
N ASP A 31 -3.29 19.28 -5.09
CA ASP A 31 -2.65 18.75 -3.89
C ASP A 31 -3.19 17.37 -3.45
N PHE A 32 -3.60 16.53 -4.42
CA PHE A 32 -3.84 15.13 -4.11
C PHE A 32 -2.51 14.39 -4.00
N GLN A 33 -2.39 13.62 -2.94
CA GLN A 33 -1.30 12.69 -2.72
C GLN A 33 -1.66 11.32 -3.30
N LEU A 34 -0.72 10.73 -4.01
CA LEU A 34 -0.79 9.33 -4.42
C LEU A 34 -0.04 8.50 -3.38
N THR A 35 -0.75 7.65 -2.65
CA THR A 35 -0.12 6.56 -1.88
C THR A 35 -0.13 5.29 -2.72
N THR A 36 1.04 4.70 -2.91
CA THR A 36 1.22 3.40 -3.57
C THR A 36 1.64 2.36 -2.54
N VAL A 37 0.99 1.20 -2.59
CA VAL A 37 1.36 -0.02 -1.84
C VAL A 37 1.95 -0.99 -2.83
N GLU A 38 3.16 -1.43 -2.56
CA GLU A 38 3.96 -2.31 -3.41
C GLU A 38 4.44 -3.54 -2.63
N THR A 39 4.49 -4.67 -3.33
CA THR A 39 5.03 -5.95 -2.86
C THR A 39 6.30 -6.26 -3.64
N VAL A 40 6.95 -7.37 -3.29
CA VAL A 40 8.04 -7.92 -4.08
C VAL A 40 7.65 -9.33 -4.48
N ASP A 41 7.70 -9.64 -5.78
CA ASP A 41 7.40 -10.97 -6.30
C ASP A 41 8.56 -11.96 -6.02
N SER A 42 8.37 -13.22 -6.44
CA SER A 42 9.38 -14.27 -6.28
C SER A 42 10.71 -14.02 -7.01
N ALA A 43 10.72 -13.15 -8.02
CA ALA A 43 11.91 -12.75 -8.76
C ALA A 43 12.62 -11.53 -8.15
N GLY A 44 12.09 -10.96 -7.07
CA GLY A 44 12.63 -9.76 -6.44
C GLY A 44 12.16 -8.46 -7.09
N VAL A 45 11.15 -8.51 -7.96
CA VAL A 45 10.63 -7.34 -8.68
C VAL A 45 9.51 -6.70 -7.87
N GLY A 46 9.53 -5.37 -7.80
CA GLY A 46 8.49 -4.58 -7.17
C GLY A 46 7.18 -4.66 -7.95
N VAL A 47 6.09 -5.03 -7.27
CA VAL A 47 4.75 -5.13 -7.86
C VAL A 47 3.79 -4.21 -7.10
N PRO A 48 3.28 -3.14 -7.72
CA PRO A 48 2.30 -2.29 -7.07
C PRO A 48 0.96 -3.03 -6.98
N VAL A 49 0.38 -3.08 -5.80
CA VAL A 49 -0.85 -3.84 -5.49
C VAL A 49 -1.97 -2.98 -4.95
N GLY A 50 -1.68 -1.73 -4.57
CA GLY A 50 -2.67 -0.81 -4.07
C GLY A 50 -2.34 0.62 -4.44
N TYR A 51 -3.37 1.36 -4.83
CA TYR A 51 -3.28 2.81 -5.05
C TYR A 51 -4.36 3.54 -4.26
N CYS A 52 -4.01 4.68 -3.67
CA CYS A 52 -4.92 5.63 -3.04
C CYS A 52 -4.57 7.04 -3.52
N ILE A 53 -5.51 7.73 -4.15
CA ILE A 53 -5.38 9.15 -4.49
C ILE A 53 -6.31 9.91 -3.55
N SER A 54 -5.76 10.75 -2.70
CA SER A 54 -6.52 11.50 -1.71
C SER A 54 -5.82 12.81 -1.36
N ASN A 55 -6.57 13.89 -1.20
CA ASN A 55 -6.11 15.13 -0.58
C ASN A 55 -6.30 15.09 0.95
N HIS A 56 -6.80 13.97 1.48
CA HIS A 56 -7.02 13.74 2.90
C HIS A 56 -6.27 12.48 3.32
N VAL A 57 -5.04 12.64 3.79
CA VAL A 57 -4.15 11.54 4.22
C VAL A 57 -3.95 11.60 5.74
N THR A 58 -5.03 11.34 6.47
CA THR A 58 -4.98 11.20 7.93
C THR A 58 -4.77 9.77 8.35
N LYS A 59 -4.33 9.56 9.60
CA LYS A 59 -4.12 8.23 10.18
C LYS A 59 -5.38 7.35 10.06
N ASP A 60 -6.56 7.89 10.34
CA ASP A 60 -7.79 7.10 10.32
C ASP A 60 -8.27 6.81 8.89
N PHE A 61 -8.08 7.76 7.97
CA PHE A 61 -8.31 7.52 6.55
C PHE A 61 -7.41 6.39 6.03
N MET A 62 -6.11 6.44 6.35
CA MET A 62 -5.16 5.42 5.91
C MET A 62 -5.42 4.06 6.55
N LYS A 63 -5.81 4.00 7.83
CA LYS A 63 -6.29 2.75 8.45
C LYS A 63 -7.46 2.15 7.68
N GLN A 64 -8.44 2.98 7.29
CA GLN A 64 -9.59 2.51 6.53
C GLN A 64 -9.19 2.02 5.14
N TYR A 65 -8.29 2.73 4.47
CA TYR A 65 -7.70 2.31 3.19
C TYR A 65 -7.02 0.93 3.31
N PHE A 66 -6.13 0.74 4.28
CA PHE A 66 -5.45 -0.54 4.49
C PHE A 66 -6.41 -1.66 4.91
N ARG A 67 -7.47 -1.35 5.67
CA ARG A 67 -8.52 -2.32 5.98
C ARG A 67 -9.22 -2.80 4.71
N ILE A 68 -9.63 -1.88 3.83
CA ILE A 68 -10.24 -2.22 2.54
C ILE A 68 -9.27 -3.04 1.70
N LEU A 69 -7.99 -2.65 1.66
CA LEU A 69 -6.96 -3.40 0.94
C LEU A 69 -6.91 -4.85 1.43
N LYS A 70 -6.88 -5.06 2.76
CA LYS A 70 -6.86 -6.38 3.41
C LYS A 70 -8.14 -7.18 3.14
N ASP A 71 -9.31 -6.57 3.20
CA ASP A 71 -10.59 -7.24 2.97
C ASP A 71 -10.75 -7.74 1.53
N ASN A 72 -10.07 -7.08 0.57
CA ASN A 72 -10.01 -7.53 -0.82
C ASN A 72 -9.08 -8.74 -1.03
N ILE A 73 -8.23 -9.05 -0.05
CA ILE A 73 -7.40 -10.26 -0.04
C ILE A 73 -8.25 -11.40 0.52
N LYS A 74 -9.05 -12.03 -0.35
CA LYS A 74 -9.82 -13.22 0.03
C LYS A 74 -8.84 -14.33 0.46
N LYS A 75 -8.70 -14.53 1.78
CA LYS A 75 -7.91 -15.56 2.49
C LYS A 75 -6.41 -15.29 2.71
N ALA A 76 -6.05 -14.11 3.21
CA ALA A 76 -4.71 -13.92 3.79
C ALA A 76 -4.67 -14.35 5.27
N SER A 77 -3.78 -15.29 5.60
CA SER A 77 -3.45 -15.74 6.96
C SER A 77 -2.85 -14.60 7.80
N PRO A 78 -2.88 -14.66 9.16
CA PRO A 78 -2.92 -13.45 10.00
C PRO A 78 -1.60 -12.69 10.28
N SER A 79 -0.47 -12.95 9.61
CA SER A 79 0.82 -12.44 10.09
C SER A 79 1.61 -11.66 9.04
N THR A 80 1.40 -10.33 8.95
CA THR A 80 2.22 -9.46 8.09
C THR A 80 3.09 -8.49 8.89
N LYS A 81 4.39 -8.46 8.55
CA LYS A 81 5.33 -7.44 9.02
C LYS A 81 5.35 -6.30 7.99
N VAL A 82 4.84 -5.14 8.39
CA VAL A 82 4.85 -3.92 7.56
C VAL A 82 6.24 -3.28 7.65
N PHE A 83 6.88 -3.02 6.51
CA PHE A 83 8.16 -2.30 6.47
C PHE A 83 7.93 -0.91 5.86
N SER A 84 7.86 0.11 6.71
CA SER A 84 7.89 1.50 6.22
C SER A 84 9.35 1.92 6.02
N PRO A 85 9.75 2.48 4.86
CA PRO A 85 11.03 3.17 4.77
C PRO A 85 11.09 4.29 5.84
N PRO A 86 12.27 4.59 6.40
CA PRO A 86 12.38 5.48 7.55
C PRO A 86 12.32 6.95 7.14
N PHE A 87 11.16 7.50 6.77
CA PHE A 87 10.85 8.95 6.67
C PHE A 87 9.32 9.05 6.44
N CYS A 88 8.48 9.84 7.12
CA CYS A 88 8.63 11.01 7.97
C CYS A 88 7.45 11.07 8.98
N PHE A 89 7.69 10.77 10.26
CA PHE A 89 6.94 11.33 11.39
C PHE A 89 7.98 11.99 12.29
N GLU A 90 8.56 13.10 11.84
CA GLU A 90 9.21 14.04 12.74
C GLU A 90 8.22 15.16 13.06
N LYS A 91 7.86 15.20 14.34
CA LYS A 91 7.34 16.32 15.15
C LYS A 91 6.70 17.50 14.41
N ALA A 92 5.41 17.70 14.69
CA ALA A 92 4.89 18.97 15.19
C ALA A 92 3.85 18.68 16.28
#